data_AF-A0A846V780-F1
#
_entry.id   AF-A0A846V780-F1
#
_cell.length_a   1.000
_cell.length_b   1.000
_cell.length_c   1.000
_cell.angle_alpha   90.00
_cell.angle_beta   90.00
_cell.angle_gamma   90.00
#
_symmetry.space_group_name_H-M   'P 1'
#
loop_
_entity.id
_entity.type
_entity.pdbx_description
1 polymer ?
#
loop_
_entity_poly.entity_id
_entity_poly.type
_entity_poly.pdbx_seq_one_letter_code
_entity_poly.pdbx_strand_id
1 'polypeptide(L)'
;MNTQEVIIGWATPAFFALIALELLVAKWRGRRVYHASDAVNSLSLGVISQIVAVFSKLLTLGIYAWCAAHLAPWALPADRWWVWVSGLLLYDFLYYWLHRAGHEVNILWAAHVVHHQSEDYNLSTALRQTGSGVLLGWLFYLPMALLGYPLEVFAVVALIDLLYQFWVHTELVGRLGWFDRVFCSPSNHRAHHAVNERYLDRNYGGILILWDRLFGTFIEEDDTDPPVYGTRAPLRSWNPLWANAEVYWATAKDAWHARRWRDKLLVWLKPPGWRPADVAERFPKPAFDMARPRYAPALPRGLGAYGVAQFALLLLMGVWFLDMAKRMPASALLAYAAFLLFSLTALGVLLEGRRAGSWLEAARLAATALAAVVTGGWFGAAAAPPALAPAIVALCLGSAAALATIRLRTRQPA
;
A
#
# COMPACT_ATOMS: atom_id res chain seq x y z
N MET A 1 -8.92 -26.53 -1.77
CA MET A 1 -8.49 -25.12 -1.63
C MET A 1 -9.72 -24.26 -1.57
N ASN A 2 -9.76 -23.25 -0.70
CA ASN A 2 -10.83 -22.25 -0.72
C ASN A 2 -10.70 -21.42 -2.03
N THR A 3 -11.81 -21.14 -2.71
CA THR A 3 -11.87 -20.33 -3.95
C THR A 3 -11.04 -19.04 -3.85
N GLN A 4 -11.07 -18.37 -2.69
CA GLN A 4 -10.28 -17.17 -2.44
C GLN A 4 -8.77 -17.41 -2.55
N GLU A 5 -8.27 -18.53 -2.02
CA GLU A 5 -6.84 -18.86 -2.06
C GLU A 5 -6.36 -19.16 -3.48
N VAL A 6 -7.21 -19.81 -4.28
CA VAL A 6 -6.93 -20.06 -5.70
C VAL A 6 -6.81 -18.73 -6.44
N ILE A 7 -7.77 -17.83 -6.27
CA ILE A 7 -7.78 -16.53 -6.95
C ILE A 7 -6.54 -15.71 -6.57
N ILE A 8 -6.23 -15.60 -5.27
CA ILE A 8 -5.06 -14.84 -4.79
C ILE A 8 -3.75 -15.46 -5.30
N GLY A 9 -3.66 -16.79 -5.35
CA GLY A 9 -2.49 -17.52 -5.83
C GLY A 9 -2.15 -17.19 -7.29
N TRP A 10 -3.17 -16.99 -8.14
CA TRP A 10 -2.99 -16.59 -9.54
C TRP A 10 -2.88 -15.08 -9.74
N ALA A 11 -3.53 -14.27 -8.89
CA ALA A 11 -3.51 -12.82 -8.99
C ALA A 11 -2.09 -12.24 -8.80
N THR A 12 -1.32 -12.77 -7.84
CA THR A 12 0.01 -12.24 -7.53
C THR A 12 0.97 -12.34 -8.74
N PRO A 13 1.19 -13.52 -9.38
CA PRO A 13 1.98 -13.59 -10.61
C PRO A 13 1.43 -12.72 -11.75
N ALA A 14 0.10 -12.62 -11.88
CA ALA A 14 -0.53 -11.80 -12.92
C ALA A 14 -0.21 -10.30 -12.73
N PHE A 15 -0.24 -9.78 -11.50
CA PHE A 15 0.15 -8.39 -11.22
C PHE A 15 1.60 -8.10 -11.61
N PHE A 16 2.54 -8.99 -11.29
CA PHE A 16 3.94 -8.81 -11.69
C PHE A 16 4.14 -8.92 -13.21
N ALA A 17 3.40 -9.80 -13.88
CA ALA A 17 3.40 -9.88 -15.34
C ALA A 17 2.87 -8.59 -15.98
N LEU A 18 1.81 -8.00 -15.43
CA LEU A 18 1.24 -6.74 -15.91
C LEU A 18 2.17 -5.54 -15.64
N ILE A 19 2.83 -5.48 -14.48
CA ILE A 19 3.88 -4.49 -14.19
C ILE A 19 5.04 -4.60 -15.20
N ALA A 20 5.50 -5.83 -15.49
CA ALA A 20 6.53 -6.06 -16.49
C ALA A 20 6.07 -5.63 -17.88
N LEU A 21 4.82 -5.92 -18.25
CA LEU A 21 4.23 -5.47 -19.51
C LEU A 21 4.15 -3.93 -19.58
N GLU A 22 3.71 -3.25 -18.51
CA GLU A 22 3.66 -1.79 -18.45
C GLU A 22 5.06 -1.19 -18.63
N LEU A 23 6.08 -1.75 -17.96
CA LEU A 23 7.48 -1.35 -18.14
C LEU A 23 7.95 -1.49 -19.59
N LEU A 24 7.61 -2.59 -20.26
CA LEU A 24 7.96 -2.84 -21.67
C LEU A 24 7.25 -1.86 -22.60
N VAL A 25 5.95 -1.64 -22.40
CA VAL A 25 5.15 -0.69 -23.21
C VAL A 25 5.63 0.75 -23.00
N ALA A 26 5.93 1.15 -21.76
CA ALA A 26 6.50 2.46 -21.46
C ALA A 26 7.82 2.68 -22.20
N LYS A 27 8.73 1.69 -22.14
CA LYS A 27 10.02 1.73 -22.85
C LYS A 27 9.83 1.81 -24.37
N TRP A 28 8.92 1.02 -24.93
CA TRP A 28 8.61 1.04 -26.37
C TRP A 28 8.06 2.40 -26.82
N ARG A 29 7.25 3.05 -25.99
CA ARG A 29 6.70 4.40 -26.23
C ARG A 29 7.65 5.54 -25.83
N GLY A 30 8.88 5.25 -25.40
CA GLY A 30 9.83 6.26 -24.94
C GLY A 30 9.40 7.03 -23.68
N ARG A 31 8.44 6.51 -22.90
CA ARG A 31 7.96 7.11 -21.66
C ARG A 31 8.68 6.51 -20.46
N ARG A 32 8.86 7.33 -19.42
CA ARG A 32 9.49 6.92 -18.16
C ARG A 32 8.48 7.09 -17.02
N VAL A 33 7.78 6.01 -16.69
CA VAL A 33 6.67 6.01 -15.69
C VAL A 33 7.06 5.36 -14.36
N TYR A 34 8.26 4.79 -14.27
CA TYR A 34 8.77 4.15 -13.05
C TYR A 34 10.10 4.76 -12.61
N HIS A 35 10.17 5.16 -11.34
CA HIS A 35 11.43 5.30 -10.62
C HIS A 35 11.64 4.11 -9.70
N ALA A 36 12.80 3.45 -9.79
CA ALA A 36 13.06 2.19 -9.10
C ALA A 36 12.89 2.29 -7.57
N SER A 37 13.35 3.38 -6.95
CA SER A 37 13.22 3.57 -5.51
C SER A 37 11.78 3.76 -5.06
N ASP A 38 10.97 4.48 -5.84
CA ASP A 38 9.54 4.65 -5.56
C ASP A 38 8.80 3.32 -5.75
N ALA A 39 9.04 2.61 -6.86
CA ALA A 39 8.44 1.29 -7.10
C ALA A 39 8.80 0.28 -6.00
N VAL A 40 10.06 0.23 -5.57
CA VAL A 40 10.48 -0.61 -4.44
C VAL A 40 9.77 -0.20 -3.15
N ASN A 41 9.62 1.10 -2.87
CA ASN A 41 8.90 1.57 -1.69
C ASN A 41 7.40 1.22 -1.75
N SER A 42 6.76 1.41 -2.90
CA SER A 42 5.35 1.08 -3.14
C SER A 42 5.08 -0.41 -2.95
N LEU A 43 5.89 -1.28 -3.55
CA LEU A 43 5.79 -2.72 -3.35
C LEU A 43 6.14 -3.15 -1.91
N SER A 44 7.10 -2.48 -1.25
CA SER A 44 7.41 -2.73 0.16
C SER A 44 6.22 -2.45 1.07
N LEU A 45 5.48 -1.37 0.81
CA LEU A 45 4.24 -1.05 1.54
C LEU A 45 3.17 -2.12 1.32
N GLY A 46 3.04 -2.63 0.09
CA GLY A 46 2.20 -3.80 -0.20
C GLY A 46 2.58 -5.02 0.64
N VAL A 47 3.88 -5.35 0.75
CA VAL A 47 4.35 -6.46 1.59
C VAL A 47 4.01 -6.21 3.07
N ILE A 48 4.23 -5.00 3.60
CA ILE A 48 3.85 -4.64 4.98
C ILE A 48 2.34 -4.80 5.19
N SER A 49 1.53 -4.33 4.25
CA SER A 49 0.07 -4.48 4.31
C SER A 49 -0.33 -5.95 4.41
N GLN A 50 0.28 -6.84 3.62
CA GLN A 50 0.03 -8.29 3.71
C GLN A 50 0.51 -8.90 5.04
N ILE A 51 1.64 -8.45 5.59
CA ILE A 51 2.10 -8.87 6.92
C ILE A 51 1.05 -8.49 7.98
N VAL A 52 0.56 -7.25 7.96
CA VAL A 52 -0.48 -6.80 8.89
C VAL A 52 -1.78 -7.57 8.69
N ALA A 53 -2.15 -7.84 7.43
CA ALA A 53 -3.35 -8.61 7.10
C ALA A 53 -3.36 -9.98 7.78
N VAL A 54 -2.22 -10.70 7.81
CA VAL A 54 -2.09 -12.00 8.48
C VAL A 54 -2.54 -11.95 9.94
N PHE A 55 -2.12 -10.93 10.69
CA PHE A 55 -2.46 -10.79 12.12
C PHE A 55 -3.84 -10.16 12.36
N SER A 56 -4.45 -9.56 11.34
CA SER A 56 -5.71 -8.82 11.47
C SER A 56 -6.89 -9.47 10.75
N LYS A 57 -6.72 -10.64 10.13
CA LYS A 57 -7.82 -11.41 9.49
C LYS A 57 -9.02 -11.60 10.42
N LEU A 58 -8.78 -11.89 11.70
CA LEU A 58 -9.85 -12.05 12.70
C LEU A 58 -10.66 -10.76 12.90
N LEU A 59 -10.01 -9.60 12.82
CA LEU A 59 -10.68 -8.31 13.02
C LEU A 59 -11.67 -8.01 11.89
N THR A 60 -11.32 -8.30 10.63
CA THR A 60 -12.24 -8.02 9.51
C THR A 60 -13.20 -9.18 9.27
N LEU A 61 -12.68 -10.36 8.91
CA LEU A 61 -13.50 -11.50 8.52
C LEU A 61 -14.19 -12.15 9.72
N GLY A 62 -13.52 -12.20 10.87
CA GLY A 62 -14.08 -12.77 12.10
C GLY A 62 -15.20 -11.93 12.68
N ILE A 63 -15.04 -10.61 12.78
CA ILE A 63 -16.12 -9.71 13.20
C ILE A 63 -17.28 -9.78 12.22
N TYR A 64 -17.01 -9.70 10.91
CA TYR A 64 -18.06 -9.83 9.89
C TYR A 64 -18.86 -11.13 10.08
N ALA A 65 -18.16 -12.27 10.20
CA ALA A 65 -18.78 -13.57 10.38
C ALA A 65 -19.62 -13.64 11.67
N TRP A 66 -19.10 -13.08 12.77
CA TRP A 66 -19.80 -13.03 14.04
C TRP A 66 -21.09 -12.18 13.94
N CYS A 67 -21.01 -11.00 13.33
CA CYS A 67 -22.18 -10.15 13.08
C CYS A 67 -23.20 -10.84 12.17
N ALA A 68 -22.76 -11.45 11.08
CA ALA A 68 -23.65 -12.17 10.16
C ALA A 68 -24.34 -13.36 10.85
N ALA A 69 -23.67 -14.04 11.77
CA ALA A 69 -24.23 -15.21 12.47
C ALA A 69 -25.16 -14.83 13.64
N HIS A 70 -24.94 -13.70 14.32
CA HIS A 70 -25.63 -13.38 15.58
C HIS A 70 -26.52 -12.12 15.51
N LEU A 71 -26.26 -11.20 14.57
CA LEU A 71 -26.96 -9.93 14.47
C LEU A 71 -27.85 -9.83 13.22
N ALA A 72 -27.57 -10.62 12.19
CA ALA A 72 -28.40 -10.63 10.99
C ALA A 72 -29.76 -11.30 11.30
N PRO A 73 -30.90 -10.65 10.95
CA PRO A 73 -32.21 -11.23 11.16
C PRO A 73 -32.52 -12.41 10.21
N TRP A 74 -31.78 -12.53 9.10
CA TRP A 74 -31.88 -13.60 8.13
C TRP A 74 -30.53 -13.82 7.43
N ALA A 75 -30.39 -14.94 6.71
CA ALA A 75 -29.26 -15.21 5.83
C ALA A 75 -29.71 -15.28 4.38
N LEU A 76 -28.98 -14.62 3.48
CA LEU A 76 -29.26 -14.64 2.05
C LEU A 76 -28.71 -15.94 1.41
N PRO A 77 -29.44 -16.52 0.44
CA PRO A 77 -29.07 -17.80 -0.16
C PRO A 77 -27.97 -17.65 -1.22
N ALA A 78 -26.73 -18.06 -0.90
CA ALA A 78 -25.57 -17.91 -1.80
C ALA A 78 -25.64 -18.72 -3.10
N ASP A 79 -26.55 -19.69 -3.21
CA ASP A 79 -26.85 -20.41 -4.45
C ASP A 79 -27.59 -19.54 -5.48
N ARG A 80 -28.05 -18.34 -5.09
CA ARG A 80 -28.78 -17.42 -5.97
C ARG A 80 -27.87 -16.35 -6.55
N TRP A 81 -27.78 -16.30 -7.87
CA TRP A 81 -26.94 -15.35 -8.61
C TRP A 81 -27.20 -13.87 -8.24
N TRP A 82 -28.45 -13.51 -7.91
CA TRP A 82 -28.80 -12.13 -7.57
C TRP A 82 -28.15 -11.67 -6.27
N VAL A 83 -27.87 -12.58 -5.32
CA VAL A 83 -27.14 -12.27 -4.07
C VAL A 83 -25.71 -11.83 -4.39
N TRP A 84 -25.09 -12.42 -5.41
CA TRP A 84 -23.75 -12.04 -5.84
C TRP A 84 -23.73 -10.68 -6.54
N VAL A 85 -24.69 -10.43 -7.43
CA VAL A 85 -24.82 -9.15 -8.15
C VAL A 85 -25.16 -8.01 -7.17
N SER A 86 -26.16 -8.20 -6.31
CA SER A 86 -26.53 -7.20 -5.31
C SER A 86 -25.43 -7.03 -4.27
N GLY A 87 -24.71 -8.11 -3.91
CA GLY A 87 -23.57 -8.07 -3.01
C GLY A 87 -22.41 -7.27 -3.57
N LEU A 88 -22.09 -7.42 -4.85
CA LEU A 88 -21.05 -6.62 -5.52
C LEU A 88 -21.44 -5.15 -5.61
N LEU A 89 -22.68 -4.84 -6.01
CA LEU A 89 -23.17 -3.45 -6.07
C LEU A 89 -23.18 -2.78 -4.69
N LEU A 90 -23.61 -3.50 -3.65
CA LEU A 90 -23.58 -2.98 -2.28
C LEU A 90 -22.15 -2.83 -1.77
N TYR A 91 -21.25 -3.76 -2.07
CA TYR A 91 -19.85 -3.64 -1.69
C TYR A 91 -19.21 -2.41 -2.31
N ASP A 92 -19.37 -2.20 -3.63
CA ASP A 92 -18.83 -1.03 -4.35
C ASP A 92 -19.43 0.30 -3.82
N PHE A 93 -20.71 0.31 -3.43
CA PHE A 93 -21.33 1.44 -2.75
C PHE A 93 -20.70 1.74 -1.37
N LEU A 94 -20.46 0.70 -0.56
CA LEU A 94 -19.83 0.87 0.75
C LEU A 94 -18.36 1.25 0.62
N TYR A 95 -17.68 0.72 -0.41
CA TYR A 95 -16.33 1.13 -0.78
C TYR A 95 -16.29 2.63 -1.10
N TYR A 96 -17.22 3.15 -1.92
CA TYR A 96 -17.31 4.58 -2.22
C TYR A 96 -17.34 5.43 -0.94
N TRP A 97 -18.15 5.05 0.06
CA TRP A 97 -18.22 5.77 1.33
C TRP A 97 -16.97 5.63 2.19
N LEU A 98 -16.37 4.43 2.26
CA LEU A 98 -15.10 4.22 2.93
C LEU A 98 -14.01 5.08 2.28
N HIS A 99 -13.95 5.09 0.96
CA HIS A 99 -12.95 5.80 0.18
C HIS A 99 -13.12 7.31 0.35
N ARG A 100 -14.34 7.84 0.19
CA ARG A 100 -14.67 9.24 0.47
C ARG A 100 -14.31 9.65 1.89
N ALA A 101 -14.68 8.85 2.89
CA ALA A 101 -14.32 9.13 4.28
C ALA A 101 -12.80 9.07 4.50
N GLY A 102 -12.09 8.22 3.74
CA GLY A 102 -10.62 8.19 3.62
C GLY A 102 -10.01 9.50 3.13
N HIS A 103 -10.75 10.36 2.44
CA HIS A 103 -10.28 11.68 2.01
C HIS A 103 -10.85 12.84 2.84
N GLU A 104 -12.03 12.67 3.44
CA GLU A 104 -12.72 13.75 4.17
C GLU A 104 -12.58 13.67 5.71
N VAL A 105 -12.01 12.59 6.27
CA VAL A 105 -11.83 12.40 7.72
C VAL A 105 -10.38 12.07 8.03
N ASN A 106 -9.68 12.92 8.80
CA ASN A 106 -8.22 12.85 8.93
C ASN A 106 -7.68 11.52 9.50
N ILE A 107 -8.37 10.83 10.41
CA ILE A 107 -7.93 9.51 10.90
C ILE A 107 -8.04 8.41 9.83
N LEU A 108 -9.03 8.51 8.94
CA LEU A 108 -9.19 7.59 7.81
C LEU A 108 -8.25 7.96 6.67
N TRP A 109 -7.97 9.26 6.48
CA TRP A 109 -6.87 9.72 5.62
C TRP A 109 -5.52 9.22 6.10
N ALA A 110 -5.22 9.27 7.40
CA ALA A 110 -4.00 8.68 7.92
C ALA A 110 -3.88 7.17 7.59
N ALA A 111 -5.03 6.49 7.47
CA ALA A 111 -5.07 5.10 7.01
C ALA A 111 -4.99 4.96 5.49
N HIS A 112 -5.38 5.95 4.69
CA HIS A 112 -5.49 5.83 3.24
C HIS A 112 -4.33 6.50 2.47
N VAL A 113 -3.76 7.59 3.02
CA VAL A 113 -2.71 8.45 2.45
C VAL A 113 -1.52 7.69 1.88
N VAL A 114 -1.17 6.53 2.47
CA VAL A 114 -0.10 5.67 1.98
C VAL A 114 -0.28 5.40 0.50
N HIS A 115 -1.51 5.16 0.04
CA HIS A 115 -1.85 4.91 -1.35
C HIS A 115 -1.54 6.10 -2.27
N HIS A 116 -1.73 7.33 -1.78
CA HIS A 116 -1.54 8.59 -2.52
C HIS A 116 -0.14 9.18 -2.43
N GLN A 117 0.73 8.67 -1.56
CA GLN A 117 2.05 9.27 -1.30
C GLN A 117 3.05 9.16 -2.45
N SER A 118 2.87 8.23 -3.40
CA SER A 118 3.77 8.12 -4.55
C SER A 118 3.62 9.33 -5.48
N GLU A 119 4.75 9.87 -5.93
CA GLU A 119 4.79 10.96 -6.93
C GLU A 119 4.92 10.41 -8.37
N ASP A 120 4.90 9.09 -8.53
CA ASP A 120 4.75 8.37 -9.79
C ASP A 120 3.39 7.67 -9.85
N TYR A 121 2.84 7.48 -11.06
CA TYR A 121 1.56 6.80 -11.22
C TYR A 121 1.63 5.66 -12.23
N ASN A 122 1.70 4.44 -11.70
CA ASN A 122 1.90 3.21 -12.47
C ASN A 122 1.34 2.01 -11.68
N LEU A 123 1.39 0.80 -12.25
CA LEU A 123 0.76 -0.38 -11.64
C LEU A 123 1.38 -0.79 -10.30
N SER A 124 2.58 -0.30 -9.94
CA SER A 124 3.11 -0.52 -8.58
C SER A 124 2.41 0.35 -7.53
N THR A 125 1.84 1.49 -7.93
CA THR A 125 1.01 2.35 -7.06
C THR A 125 -0.24 1.62 -6.59
N ALA A 126 -0.84 0.76 -7.43
CA ALA A 126 -1.95 -0.12 -7.01
C ALA A 126 -1.60 -1.00 -5.81
N LEU A 127 -0.34 -1.42 -5.70
CA LEU A 127 0.17 -2.28 -4.63
C LEU A 127 0.73 -1.50 -3.44
N ARG A 128 0.72 -0.15 -3.50
CA ARG A 128 1.11 0.74 -2.40
C ARG A 128 -0.01 0.80 -1.36
N GLN A 129 -0.14 -0.27 -0.59
CA GLN A 129 -1.23 -0.44 0.37
C GLN A 129 -0.81 -0.09 1.79
N THR A 130 -1.76 0.47 2.55
CA THR A 130 -1.60 0.80 3.98
C THR A 130 -1.57 -0.45 4.86
N GLY A 131 -0.92 -0.35 6.02
CA GLY A 131 -1.09 -1.33 7.11
C GLY A 131 -2.25 -0.99 8.05
N SER A 132 -2.68 0.27 8.16
CA SER A 132 -3.60 0.71 9.23
C SER A 132 -5.07 0.77 8.82
N GLY A 133 -5.41 0.51 7.55
CA GLY A 133 -6.80 0.47 7.08
C GLY A 133 -7.71 -0.48 7.87
N VAL A 134 -7.13 -1.54 8.43
CA VAL A 134 -7.85 -2.55 9.21
C VAL A 134 -8.41 -2.04 10.54
N LEU A 135 -7.95 -0.88 11.03
CA LEU A 135 -8.41 -0.33 12.32
C LEU A 135 -9.89 0.09 12.29
N LEU A 136 -10.32 0.74 11.20
CA LEU A 136 -11.65 1.34 11.09
C LEU A 136 -12.41 0.94 9.82
N GLY A 137 -11.73 0.43 8.79
CA GLY A 137 -12.36 0.14 7.50
C GLY A 137 -13.46 -0.94 7.58
N TRP A 138 -13.33 -1.91 8.49
CA TRP A 138 -14.31 -2.98 8.66
C TRP A 138 -15.71 -2.47 9.06
N LEU A 139 -15.81 -1.31 9.73
CA LEU A 139 -17.07 -0.70 10.14
C LEU A 139 -18.00 -0.42 8.94
N PHE A 140 -17.42 -0.03 7.81
CA PHE A 140 -18.17 0.33 6.60
C PHE A 140 -18.85 -0.87 5.95
N TYR A 141 -18.35 -2.08 6.20
CA TYR A 141 -18.87 -3.31 5.59
C TYR A 141 -19.83 -4.10 6.49
N LEU A 142 -19.97 -3.73 7.77
CA LEU A 142 -20.95 -4.32 8.67
C LEU A 142 -22.41 -4.28 8.15
N PRO A 143 -22.86 -3.24 7.42
CA PRO A 143 -24.21 -3.24 6.84
C PRO A 143 -24.49 -4.48 5.99
N MET A 144 -23.50 -5.03 5.26
CA MET A 144 -23.70 -6.27 4.50
C MET A 144 -23.96 -7.47 5.41
N ALA A 145 -23.22 -7.58 6.53
CA ALA A 145 -23.44 -8.63 7.51
C ALA A 145 -24.85 -8.54 8.11
N LEU A 146 -25.28 -7.34 8.50
CA LEU A 146 -26.62 -7.09 9.06
C LEU A 146 -27.76 -7.35 8.07
N LEU A 147 -27.52 -7.19 6.77
CA LEU A 147 -28.47 -7.52 5.70
C LEU A 147 -28.49 -9.01 5.35
N GLY A 148 -27.65 -9.83 6.00
CA GLY A 148 -27.63 -11.28 5.85
C GLY A 148 -26.74 -11.80 4.73
N TYR A 149 -25.84 -11.00 4.16
CA TYR A 149 -24.91 -11.49 3.13
C TYR A 149 -23.91 -12.49 3.73
N PRO A 150 -23.84 -13.73 3.20
CA PRO A 150 -22.91 -14.74 3.68
C PRO A 150 -21.45 -14.29 3.60
N LEU A 151 -20.61 -14.77 4.51
CA LEU A 151 -19.18 -14.44 4.55
C LEU A 151 -18.47 -14.76 3.24
N GLU A 152 -18.84 -15.86 2.57
CA GLU A 152 -18.25 -16.23 1.28
C GLU A 152 -18.56 -15.22 0.17
N VAL A 153 -19.79 -14.69 0.13
CA VAL A 153 -20.18 -13.66 -0.83
C VAL A 153 -19.37 -12.40 -0.54
N PHE A 154 -19.33 -11.95 0.71
CA PHE A 154 -18.54 -10.79 1.13
C PHE A 154 -17.07 -10.91 0.74
N ALA A 155 -16.42 -12.03 1.08
CA ALA A 155 -14.99 -12.24 0.83
C ALA A 155 -14.66 -12.24 -0.67
N VAL A 156 -15.52 -12.82 -1.50
CA VAL A 156 -15.30 -12.90 -2.95
C VAL A 156 -15.63 -11.59 -3.65
N VAL A 157 -16.73 -10.88 -3.30
CA VAL A 157 -17.02 -9.58 -3.92
C VAL A 157 -15.99 -8.53 -3.53
N ALA A 158 -15.50 -8.57 -2.29
CA ALA A 158 -14.36 -7.75 -1.85
C ALA A 158 -13.11 -8.01 -2.70
N LEU A 159 -12.86 -9.27 -3.06
CA LEU A 159 -11.75 -9.64 -3.92
C LEU A 159 -11.96 -9.17 -5.37
N ILE A 160 -13.17 -9.30 -5.92
CA ILE A 160 -13.50 -8.80 -7.26
C ILE A 160 -13.25 -7.29 -7.34
N ASP A 161 -13.72 -6.54 -6.36
CA ASP A 161 -13.51 -5.09 -6.25
C ASP A 161 -12.02 -4.74 -6.17
N LEU A 162 -11.27 -5.37 -5.26
CA LEU A 162 -9.83 -5.19 -5.14
C LEU A 162 -9.07 -5.48 -6.44
N LEU A 163 -9.42 -6.57 -7.14
CA LEU A 163 -8.78 -6.95 -8.40
C LEU A 163 -9.11 -5.97 -9.52
N TYR A 164 -10.34 -5.47 -9.58
CA TYR A 164 -10.74 -4.45 -10.55
C TYR A 164 -9.91 -3.17 -10.36
N GLN A 165 -9.68 -2.74 -9.13
CA GLN A 165 -8.95 -1.51 -8.84
C GLN A 165 -7.45 -1.56 -9.19
N PHE A 166 -6.89 -2.73 -9.53
CA PHE A 166 -5.47 -2.82 -9.91
C PHE A 166 -5.16 -2.08 -11.22
N TRP A 167 -5.90 -2.36 -12.30
CA TRP A 167 -5.52 -1.93 -13.65
C TRP A 167 -5.73 -0.44 -13.91
N VAL A 168 -6.52 0.24 -13.08
CA VAL A 168 -6.78 1.69 -13.19
C VAL A 168 -5.54 2.54 -12.83
N HIS A 169 -4.50 1.94 -12.27
CA HIS A 169 -3.26 2.64 -11.89
C HIS A 169 -2.25 2.73 -13.03
N THR A 170 -2.53 3.53 -14.05
CA THR A 170 -1.59 3.71 -15.17
C THR A 170 -1.72 5.05 -15.85
N GLU A 171 -0.58 5.62 -16.25
CA GLU A 171 -0.51 6.77 -17.15
C GLU A 171 -0.55 6.37 -18.64
N LEU A 172 -0.46 5.08 -18.98
CA LEU A 172 -0.29 4.64 -20.37
C LEU A 172 -1.61 4.44 -21.12
N VAL A 173 -2.73 4.42 -20.41
CA VAL A 173 -4.08 4.32 -20.98
C VAL A 173 -4.75 5.69 -20.90
N GLY A 174 -5.09 6.27 -22.05
CA GLY A 174 -5.78 7.57 -22.12
C GLY A 174 -7.24 7.49 -21.68
N ARG A 175 -8.03 8.51 -22.02
CA ARG A 175 -9.48 8.50 -21.83
C ARG A 175 -10.15 7.45 -22.72
N LEU A 176 -11.13 6.73 -22.18
CA LEU A 176 -11.88 5.66 -22.85
C LEU A 176 -13.32 6.07 -23.22
N GLY A 177 -13.66 7.35 -23.02
CA GLY A 177 -14.89 7.94 -23.53
C GLY A 177 -16.11 7.56 -22.71
N TRP A 178 -16.98 6.68 -23.22
CA TRP A 178 -18.17 6.25 -22.48
C TRP A 178 -17.82 5.43 -21.23
N PHE A 179 -16.72 4.68 -21.29
CA PHE A 179 -16.29 3.83 -20.18
C PHE A 179 -15.97 4.67 -18.93
N ASP A 180 -15.24 5.78 -19.08
CA ASP A 180 -14.88 6.72 -18.01
C ASP A 180 -16.09 7.35 -17.30
N ARG A 181 -17.29 7.19 -17.87
CA ARG A 181 -18.55 7.74 -17.35
C ARG A 181 -19.40 6.72 -16.60
N VAL A 182 -19.10 5.43 -16.76
CA VAL A 182 -19.85 4.31 -16.17
C VAL A 182 -18.98 3.57 -15.15
N PHE A 183 -17.75 3.25 -15.54
CA PHE A 183 -16.80 2.47 -14.76
C PHE A 183 -15.60 3.34 -14.37
N CYS A 184 -14.99 3.04 -13.22
CA CYS A 184 -13.75 3.67 -12.81
C CYS A 184 -12.66 3.26 -13.79
N SER A 185 -12.14 4.25 -14.52
CA SER A 185 -11.09 4.08 -15.53
C SER A 185 -9.75 4.62 -15.03
N PRO A 186 -8.64 4.33 -15.75
CA PRO A 186 -7.37 4.99 -15.48
C PRO A 186 -7.44 6.52 -15.50
N SER A 187 -8.29 7.12 -16.33
CA SER A 187 -8.43 8.59 -16.34
C SER A 187 -9.13 9.11 -15.10
N ASN A 188 -10.20 8.46 -14.65
CA ASN A 188 -10.89 8.86 -13.42
C ASN A 188 -9.96 8.73 -12.21
N HIS A 189 -9.20 7.65 -12.15
CA HIS A 189 -8.33 7.34 -11.02
C HIS A 189 -7.03 8.18 -11.02
N ARG A 190 -6.48 8.54 -12.19
CA ARG A 190 -5.41 9.55 -12.27
C ARG A 190 -5.84 10.89 -11.69
N ALA A 191 -7.02 11.38 -12.08
CA ALA A 191 -7.57 12.60 -11.53
C ALA A 191 -7.74 12.47 -10.01
N HIS A 192 -8.31 11.37 -9.52
CA HIS A 192 -8.44 11.08 -8.09
C HIS A 192 -7.10 11.16 -7.31
N HIS A 193 -6.02 10.65 -7.89
CA HIS A 193 -4.68 10.68 -7.27
C HIS A 193 -3.95 12.02 -7.38
N ALA A 194 -4.55 13.01 -8.03
CA ALA A 194 -3.90 14.27 -8.32
C ALA A 194 -3.99 15.26 -7.15
N VAL A 195 -2.97 16.12 -7.01
CA VAL A 195 -2.94 17.21 -6.01
C VAL A 195 -3.46 18.54 -6.56
N ASN A 196 -3.76 18.61 -7.86
CA ASN A 196 -4.34 19.79 -8.51
C ASN A 196 -5.65 20.17 -7.82
N GLU A 197 -5.90 21.46 -7.67
CA GLU A 197 -7.06 21.96 -6.91
C GLU A 197 -8.40 21.46 -7.44
N ARG A 198 -8.53 21.33 -8.77
CA ARG A 198 -9.75 20.84 -9.43
C ARG A 198 -10.09 19.39 -9.08
N TYR A 199 -9.08 18.55 -8.84
CA TYR A 199 -9.27 17.11 -8.68
C TYR A 199 -9.32 16.65 -7.23
N LEU A 200 -9.03 17.54 -6.27
CA LEU A 200 -9.16 17.21 -4.86
C LEU A 200 -10.57 16.74 -4.52
N ASP A 201 -10.65 15.68 -3.73
CA ASP A 201 -11.90 15.17 -3.19
C ASP A 201 -12.93 14.80 -4.29
N ARG A 202 -12.43 14.17 -5.37
CA ARG A 202 -13.20 13.71 -6.54
C ARG A 202 -12.95 12.24 -6.86
N ASN A 203 -13.89 11.62 -7.58
CA ASN A 203 -13.79 10.27 -8.16
C ASN A 203 -13.42 9.16 -7.16
N TYR A 204 -14.28 8.90 -6.17
CA TYR A 204 -14.08 7.90 -5.12
C TYR A 204 -14.53 6.47 -5.50
N GLY A 205 -15.23 6.28 -6.62
CA GLY A 205 -15.75 4.98 -7.03
C GLY A 205 -14.66 3.91 -7.24
N GLY A 206 -14.93 2.68 -6.79
CA GLY A 206 -14.01 1.54 -6.94
C GLY A 206 -14.14 0.90 -8.32
N ILE A 207 -15.33 0.36 -8.62
CA ILE A 207 -15.69 -0.21 -9.92
C ILE A 207 -16.56 0.77 -10.71
N LEU A 208 -17.59 1.34 -10.10
CA LEU A 208 -18.56 2.20 -10.78
C LEU A 208 -18.37 3.68 -10.45
N ILE A 209 -18.48 4.52 -11.47
CA ILE A 209 -18.55 6.00 -11.35
C ILE A 209 -19.97 6.47 -10.98
N LEU A 210 -20.94 5.54 -10.94
CA LEU A 210 -22.33 5.82 -10.59
C LEU A 210 -22.45 6.61 -9.27
N TRP A 211 -21.71 6.21 -8.24
CA TRP A 211 -21.77 6.83 -6.93
C TRP A 211 -21.24 8.27 -6.96
N ASP A 212 -20.14 8.50 -7.67
CA ASP A 212 -19.59 9.84 -7.84
C ASP A 212 -20.56 10.79 -8.53
N ARG A 213 -21.36 10.29 -9.48
CA ARG A 213 -22.40 11.07 -10.14
C ARG A 213 -23.57 11.36 -9.20
N LEU A 214 -24.02 10.37 -8.46
CA LEU A 214 -25.15 10.51 -7.52
C LEU A 214 -24.83 11.46 -6.37
N PHE A 215 -23.58 11.49 -5.91
CA PHE A 215 -23.15 12.28 -4.75
C PHE A 215 -22.29 13.50 -5.12
N GLY A 216 -22.17 13.84 -6.40
CA GLY A 216 -21.59 15.10 -6.88
C GLY A 216 -20.06 15.20 -6.75
N THR A 217 -19.35 14.08 -6.83
CA THR A 217 -17.88 14.01 -6.73
C THR A 217 -17.21 13.62 -8.04
N PHE A 218 -17.98 13.37 -9.11
CA PHE A 218 -17.42 13.06 -10.43
C PHE A 218 -16.70 14.26 -11.07
N ILE A 219 -15.50 14.02 -11.59
CA ILE A 219 -14.76 14.96 -12.43
C ILE A 219 -14.09 14.24 -13.60
N GLU A 220 -14.12 14.86 -14.78
CA GLU A 220 -13.32 14.41 -15.93
C GLU A 220 -11.92 15.04 -15.88
N GLU A 221 -10.91 14.27 -16.31
CA GLU A 221 -9.54 14.76 -16.52
C GLU A 221 -9.54 15.83 -17.62
N ASP A 222 -8.83 16.93 -17.36
CA ASP A 222 -8.68 18.09 -18.23
C ASP A 222 -7.27 18.13 -18.81
N ASP A 223 -7.15 18.06 -20.13
CA ASP A 223 -5.85 18.07 -20.81
C ASP A 223 -5.06 19.37 -20.57
N THR A 224 -5.75 20.45 -20.19
CA THR A 224 -5.12 21.76 -19.87
C THR A 224 -4.60 21.85 -18.44
N ASP A 225 -5.01 20.94 -17.55
CA ASP A 225 -4.57 20.83 -16.16
C ASP A 225 -4.21 19.35 -15.86
N PRO A 226 -3.09 18.84 -16.41
CA PRO A 226 -2.74 17.43 -16.30
C PRO A 226 -2.50 17.02 -14.83
N PRO A 227 -2.85 15.79 -14.43
CA PRO A 227 -2.65 15.28 -13.07
C PRO A 227 -1.19 15.37 -12.59
N VAL A 228 -1.00 15.97 -11.40
CA VAL A 228 0.25 15.96 -10.64
C VAL A 228 0.07 15.08 -9.41
N TYR A 229 0.94 14.10 -9.19
CA TYR A 229 0.76 13.08 -8.14
C TYR A 229 1.51 13.38 -6.84
N GLY A 230 1.18 12.60 -5.82
CA GLY A 230 1.71 12.69 -4.46
C GLY A 230 0.68 13.24 -3.48
N THR A 231 1.14 13.80 -2.37
CA THR A 231 0.29 14.40 -1.33
C THR A 231 0.63 15.87 -1.13
N ARG A 232 -0.34 16.72 -0.75
CA ARG A 232 -0.05 18.16 -0.50
C ARG A 232 1.00 18.40 0.58
N ALA A 233 1.13 17.48 1.55
CA ALA A 233 2.28 17.36 2.44
C ALA A 233 3.10 16.11 2.03
N PRO A 234 4.19 16.25 1.24
CA PRO A 234 4.88 15.11 0.65
C PRO A 234 5.64 14.30 1.70
N LEU A 235 5.64 12.98 1.56
CA LEU A 235 6.32 12.04 2.46
C LEU A 235 7.83 12.31 2.58
N ARG A 236 8.49 12.60 1.43
CA ARG A 236 9.94 12.83 1.31
C ARG A 236 10.79 11.75 1.99
N SER A 237 10.40 10.49 1.86
CA SER A 237 11.09 9.36 2.45
C SER A 237 10.75 8.05 1.73
N TRP A 238 11.71 7.12 1.69
CA TRP A 238 11.51 5.73 1.28
C TRP A 238 11.40 4.76 2.45
N ASN A 239 11.31 5.27 3.69
CA ASN A 239 11.04 4.44 4.85
C ASN A 239 9.54 4.03 4.88
N PRO A 240 9.21 2.75 4.67
CA PRO A 240 7.82 2.30 4.58
C PRO A 240 7.10 2.30 5.94
N LEU A 241 7.81 2.23 7.07
CA LEU A 241 7.20 2.41 8.39
C LEU A 241 6.84 3.89 8.61
N TRP A 242 7.73 4.80 8.22
CA TRP A 242 7.46 6.23 8.31
C TRP A 242 6.29 6.65 7.41
N ALA A 243 6.20 6.07 6.21
CA ALA A 243 5.07 6.27 5.29
C ALA A 243 3.70 5.99 5.94
N ASN A 244 3.61 4.93 6.77
CA ASN A 244 2.40 4.61 7.53
C ASN A 244 2.21 5.49 8.77
N ALA A 245 3.27 6.06 9.35
CA ALA A 245 3.23 6.73 10.65
C ALA A 245 3.12 8.27 10.58
N GLU A 246 3.57 8.88 9.48
CA GLU A 246 3.81 10.34 9.42
C GLU A 246 2.55 11.18 9.64
N VAL A 247 1.41 10.79 9.06
CA VAL A 247 0.15 11.53 9.24
C VAL A 247 -0.40 11.36 10.66
N TYR A 248 -0.33 10.15 11.23
CA TYR A 248 -0.70 9.92 12.64
C TYR A 248 0.17 10.77 13.56
N TRP A 249 1.48 10.81 13.32
CA TRP A 249 2.42 11.61 14.10
C TRP A 249 2.15 13.12 13.96
N ALA A 250 1.93 13.60 12.75
CA ALA A 250 1.58 15.00 12.51
C ALA A 250 0.28 15.39 13.23
N THR A 251 -0.73 14.53 13.17
CA THR A 251 -2.03 14.74 13.82
C THR A 251 -1.90 14.69 15.34
N ALA A 252 -1.14 13.75 15.89
CA ALA A 252 -0.86 13.66 17.32
C ALA A 252 -0.12 14.91 17.84
N LYS A 253 0.83 15.44 17.08
CA LYS A 253 1.49 16.72 17.41
C LYS A 253 0.51 17.89 17.40
N ASP A 254 -0.37 17.98 16.40
CA ASP A 254 -1.38 19.04 16.34
C ASP A 254 -2.36 18.92 17.53
N ALA A 255 -2.78 17.69 17.88
CA ALA A 255 -3.58 17.40 19.08
C ALA A 255 -2.87 17.80 20.37
N TRP A 256 -1.58 17.46 20.51
CA TRP A 256 -0.79 17.79 21.69
C TRP A 256 -0.71 19.30 21.91
N HIS A 257 -0.42 20.07 20.86
CA HIS A 257 -0.26 21.51 20.95
C HIS A 257 -1.58 22.27 21.11
N ALA A 258 -2.72 21.72 20.68
CA ALA A 258 -4.01 22.39 20.78
C ALA A 258 -4.34 22.74 22.24
N ARG A 259 -4.71 24.01 22.49
CA ARG A 259 -5.06 24.48 23.84
C ARG A 259 -6.41 23.95 24.31
N ARG A 260 -7.40 23.86 23.41
CA ARG A 260 -8.75 23.40 23.73
C ARG A 260 -8.81 21.88 23.64
N TRP A 261 -9.36 21.22 24.67
CA TRP A 261 -9.50 19.76 24.69
C TRP A 261 -10.32 19.24 23.49
N ARG A 262 -11.37 19.96 23.08
CA ARG A 262 -12.19 19.60 21.92
C ARG A 262 -11.38 19.54 20.64
N ASP A 263 -10.46 20.49 20.46
CA ASP A 263 -9.61 20.57 19.29
C ASP A 263 -8.61 19.40 19.23
N LYS A 264 -8.22 18.85 20.39
CA LYS A 264 -7.40 17.62 20.46
C LYS A 264 -8.10 16.41 19.85
N LEU A 265 -9.44 16.36 19.91
CA LEU A 265 -10.25 15.31 19.28
C LEU A 265 -10.61 15.67 17.83
N LEU A 266 -10.98 16.92 17.58
CA LEU A 266 -11.41 17.36 16.24
C LEU A 266 -10.31 17.23 15.18
N VAL A 267 -9.03 17.32 15.52
CA VAL A 267 -7.95 17.10 14.55
C VAL A 267 -7.96 15.71 13.94
N TRP A 268 -8.56 14.72 14.60
CA TRP A 268 -8.70 13.36 14.06
C TRP A 268 -9.93 13.20 13.17
N LEU A 269 -10.97 14.01 13.39
CA LEU A 269 -12.28 13.83 12.78
C LEU A 269 -12.59 14.83 11.68
N LYS A 270 -11.99 16.01 11.72
CA LYS A 270 -12.15 17.02 10.66
C LYS A 270 -11.37 16.65 9.40
N PRO A 271 -11.65 17.31 8.26
CA PRO A 271 -10.94 17.04 7.01
C PRO A 271 -9.42 17.16 7.13
N PRO A 272 -8.67 16.38 6.33
CA PRO A 272 -7.22 16.51 6.23
C PRO A 272 -6.82 17.96 5.96
N GLY A 273 -5.81 18.43 6.69
CA GLY A 273 -5.34 19.82 6.60
C GLY A 273 -6.04 20.81 7.52
N TRP A 274 -7.20 20.48 8.12
CA TRP A 274 -7.75 21.31 9.19
C TRP A 274 -6.82 21.31 10.41
N ARG A 275 -6.57 22.49 10.98
CA ARG A 275 -5.81 22.66 12.21
C ARG A 275 -6.49 23.66 13.13
N PRO A 276 -6.38 23.50 14.46
CA PRO A 276 -6.86 24.50 15.42
C PRO A 276 -6.16 25.83 15.17
N ALA A 277 -6.89 26.95 15.24
CA ALA A 277 -6.35 28.27 14.91
C ALA A 277 -5.09 28.61 15.75
N ASP A 278 -5.10 28.28 17.04
CA ASP A 278 -3.97 28.51 17.93
C ASP A 278 -2.74 27.67 17.57
N VAL A 279 -2.94 26.48 17.00
CA VAL A 279 -1.85 25.60 16.54
C VAL A 279 -1.33 26.08 15.19
N ALA A 280 -2.22 26.50 14.28
CA ALA A 280 -1.85 27.03 12.98
C ALA A 280 -1.04 28.32 13.09
N GLU A 281 -1.38 29.20 14.03
CA GLU A 281 -0.67 30.46 14.31
C GLU A 281 0.71 30.23 14.93
N ARG A 282 0.80 29.38 15.96
CA ARG A 282 2.07 29.13 16.69
C ARG A 282 3.03 28.19 15.96
N PHE A 283 2.50 27.29 15.13
CA PHE A 283 3.26 26.27 14.41
C PHE A 283 2.84 26.22 12.95
N PRO A 284 3.09 27.28 12.15
CA PRO A 284 2.65 27.35 10.76
C PRO A 284 3.29 26.23 9.93
N LYS A 285 2.52 25.67 9.00
CA LYS A 285 3.02 24.72 7.98
C LYS A 285 3.38 25.50 6.70
N PRO A 286 4.39 25.06 5.93
CA PRO A 286 4.68 25.65 4.63
C PRO A 286 3.47 25.61 3.70
N ALA A 287 3.33 26.63 2.85
CA ALA A 287 2.31 26.61 1.80
C ALA A 287 2.55 25.44 0.84
N PHE A 288 1.46 24.91 0.29
CA PHE A 288 1.53 23.90 -0.76
C PHE A 288 2.11 24.51 -2.03
N ASP A 289 3.09 23.82 -2.62
CA ASP A 289 3.70 24.16 -3.90
C ASP A 289 3.54 22.97 -4.86
N MET A 290 2.79 23.18 -5.94
CA MET A 290 2.55 22.18 -6.97
C MET A 290 3.76 22.02 -7.90
N ALA A 291 4.60 23.05 -8.04
CA ALA A 291 5.80 23.05 -8.88
C ALA A 291 7.01 22.42 -8.19
N ARG A 292 6.85 21.89 -6.97
CA ARG A 292 7.94 21.28 -6.21
C ARG A 292 8.56 20.10 -6.97
N PRO A 293 9.89 19.90 -6.88
CA PRO A 293 10.54 18.76 -7.49
C PRO A 293 10.13 17.46 -6.79
N ARG A 294 9.99 16.38 -7.58
CA ARG A 294 9.73 15.05 -7.04
C ARG A 294 10.87 14.60 -6.10
N TYR A 295 10.52 13.81 -5.09
CA TYR A 295 11.47 13.19 -4.19
C TYR A 295 12.27 12.11 -4.93
N ALA A 296 13.45 12.47 -5.42
CA ALA A 296 14.37 11.56 -6.09
C ALA A 296 15.81 11.78 -5.55
N PRO A 297 16.14 11.24 -4.37
CA PRO A 297 17.50 11.31 -3.83
C PRO A 297 18.52 10.79 -4.84
N ALA A 298 19.66 11.48 -4.96
CA ALA A 298 20.72 11.08 -5.88
C ALA A 298 21.31 9.72 -5.46
N LEU A 299 21.20 8.73 -6.34
CA LEU A 299 21.66 7.36 -6.09
C LEU A 299 22.60 6.91 -7.21
N PRO A 300 23.78 6.35 -6.86
CA PRO A 300 24.61 5.65 -7.81
C PRO A 300 23.83 4.50 -8.45
N ARG A 301 23.94 4.33 -9.77
CA ARG A 301 23.23 3.25 -10.51
C ARG A 301 23.44 1.87 -9.90
N GLY A 302 24.66 1.59 -9.44
CA GLY A 302 24.99 0.33 -8.76
C GLY A 302 24.22 0.13 -7.46
N LEU A 303 23.99 1.19 -6.68
CA LEU A 303 23.21 1.12 -5.44
C LEU A 303 21.72 0.92 -5.73
N GLY A 304 21.20 1.55 -6.78
CA GLY A 304 19.82 1.32 -7.24
C GLY A 304 19.61 -0.13 -7.70
N ALA A 305 20.52 -0.67 -8.52
CA ALA A 305 20.45 -2.07 -8.97
C ALA A 305 20.57 -3.07 -7.81
N TYR A 306 21.48 -2.79 -6.86
CA TYR A 306 21.60 -3.56 -5.61
C TYR A 306 20.28 -3.56 -4.83
N GLY A 307 19.66 -2.39 -4.67
CA GLY A 307 18.40 -2.26 -3.92
C GLY A 307 17.24 -3.03 -4.56
N VAL A 308 17.11 -3.00 -5.88
CA VAL A 308 16.12 -3.80 -6.62
C VAL A 308 16.37 -5.30 -6.42
N ALA A 309 17.62 -5.75 -6.50
CA ALA A 309 17.97 -7.16 -6.30
C ALA A 309 17.67 -7.64 -4.86
N GLN A 310 18.02 -6.84 -3.85
CA GLN A 310 17.70 -7.16 -2.46
C GLN A 310 16.19 -7.12 -2.20
N PHE A 311 15.46 -6.18 -2.82
CA PHE A 311 14.00 -6.16 -2.73
C PHE A 311 13.36 -7.43 -3.29
N ALA A 312 13.84 -7.92 -4.45
CA ALA A 312 13.33 -9.16 -5.03
C ALA A 312 13.48 -10.35 -4.08
N LEU A 313 14.60 -10.44 -3.35
CA LEU A 313 14.79 -11.45 -2.31
C LEU A 313 13.80 -11.27 -1.15
N LEU A 314 13.62 -10.03 -0.66
CA LEU A 314 12.65 -9.74 0.40
C LEU A 314 11.20 -10.02 -0.02
N LEU A 315 10.87 -9.82 -1.28
CA LEU A 315 9.56 -10.16 -1.83
C LEU A 315 9.34 -11.68 -1.80
N LEU A 316 10.32 -12.48 -2.23
CA LEU A 316 10.25 -13.95 -2.12
C LEU A 316 10.09 -14.40 -0.67
N MET A 317 10.79 -13.76 0.26
CA MET A 317 10.66 -14.01 1.69
C MET A 317 9.27 -13.62 2.21
N GLY A 318 8.70 -12.51 1.72
CA GLY A 318 7.32 -12.11 2.01
C GLY A 318 6.28 -13.13 1.54
N VAL A 319 6.43 -13.67 0.32
CA VAL A 319 5.57 -14.76 -0.18
C VAL A 319 5.72 -16.01 0.70
N TRP A 320 6.95 -16.37 1.07
CA TRP A 320 7.22 -17.49 1.98
C TRP A 320 6.57 -17.26 3.35
N PHE A 321 6.61 -16.04 3.90
CA PHE A 321 5.94 -15.68 5.14
C PHE A 321 4.43 -15.96 5.10
N LEU A 322 3.76 -15.66 3.98
CA LEU A 322 2.33 -15.91 3.83
C LEU A 322 1.98 -17.41 3.83
N ASP A 323 2.81 -18.28 3.26
CA ASP A 323 2.61 -19.74 3.36
C ASP A 323 2.89 -20.24 4.78
N MET A 324 3.93 -19.72 5.42
CA MET A 324 4.33 -20.10 6.78
C MET A 324 3.34 -19.64 7.87
N ALA A 325 2.55 -18.60 7.61
CA ALA A 325 1.52 -18.11 8.52
C ALA A 325 0.51 -19.19 8.94
N LYS A 326 0.35 -20.26 8.15
CA LYS A 326 -0.54 -21.39 8.44
C LYS A 326 0.12 -22.51 9.26
N ARG A 327 1.45 -22.49 9.39
CA ARG A 327 2.26 -23.64 9.85
C ARG A 327 3.13 -23.32 11.06
N MET A 328 3.45 -22.05 11.29
CA MET A 328 4.34 -21.61 12.36
C MET A 328 3.58 -21.23 13.64
N PRO A 329 4.20 -21.41 14.83
CA PRO A 329 3.68 -20.82 16.05
C PRO A 329 3.71 -19.29 15.99
N ALA A 330 2.79 -18.63 16.69
CA ALA A 330 2.60 -17.19 16.64
C ALA A 330 3.87 -16.39 17.00
N SER A 331 4.67 -16.86 17.96
CA SER A 331 5.92 -16.20 18.36
C SER A 331 6.96 -16.17 17.23
N ALA A 332 7.11 -17.28 16.50
CA ALA A 332 8.04 -17.37 15.38
C ALA A 332 7.54 -16.57 14.17
N LEU A 333 6.22 -16.53 13.96
CA LEU A 333 5.60 -15.69 12.93
C LEU A 333 5.79 -14.20 13.22
N LEU A 334 5.63 -13.77 14.47
CA LEU A 334 5.91 -12.40 14.90
C LEU A 334 7.38 -12.02 14.71
N ALA A 335 8.31 -12.91 15.06
CA ALA A 335 9.75 -12.69 14.82
C ALA A 335 10.04 -12.54 13.32
N TYR A 336 9.41 -13.34 12.46
CA TYR A 336 9.58 -13.25 11.02
C TYR A 336 8.99 -11.94 10.46
N ALA A 337 7.80 -11.55 10.92
CA ALA A 337 7.19 -10.26 10.58
C ALA A 337 8.12 -9.09 10.97
N ALA A 338 8.63 -9.08 12.21
CA ALA A 338 9.55 -8.05 12.69
C ALA A 338 10.83 -7.98 11.84
N PHE A 339 11.39 -9.13 11.45
CA PHE A 339 12.54 -9.19 10.54
C PHE A 339 12.23 -8.59 9.17
N LEU A 340 11.07 -8.89 8.57
CA LEU A 340 10.66 -8.33 7.29
C LEU A 340 10.45 -6.82 7.37
N LEU A 341 9.78 -6.32 8.43
CA LEU A 341 9.59 -4.89 8.66
C LEU A 341 10.93 -4.16 8.79
N PHE A 342 11.87 -4.71 9.57
CA PHE A 342 13.22 -4.18 9.68
C PHE A 342 13.93 -4.18 8.33
N SER A 343 13.84 -5.28 7.59
CA SER A 343 14.50 -5.45 6.29
C SER A 343 14.03 -4.45 5.23
N LEU A 344 12.72 -4.28 5.08
CA LEU A 344 12.13 -3.33 4.14
C LEU A 344 12.48 -1.88 4.53
N THR A 345 12.54 -1.60 5.84
CA THR A 345 12.96 -0.30 6.36
C THR A 345 14.44 -0.02 6.10
N ALA A 346 15.32 -0.98 6.38
CA ALA A 346 16.75 -0.88 6.09
C ALA A 346 17.00 -0.58 4.61
N LEU A 347 16.28 -1.29 3.73
CA LEU A 347 16.39 -1.11 2.29
C LEU A 347 15.88 0.27 1.83
N GLY A 348 14.75 0.72 2.37
CA GLY A 348 14.23 2.08 2.14
C GLY A 348 15.25 3.16 2.49
N VAL A 349 15.82 3.09 3.70
CA VAL A 349 16.85 4.04 4.15
C VAL A 349 18.13 3.97 3.31
N LEU A 350 18.51 2.77 2.82
CA LEU A 350 19.62 2.60 1.89
C LEU A 350 19.35 3.30 0.55
N LEU A 351 18.14 3.15 0.02
CA LEU A 351 17.68 3.78 -1.22
C LEU A 351 17.44 5.28 -1.09
N GLU A 352 17.50 5.86 0.11
CA GLU A 352 17.59 7.31 0.29
C GLU A 352 19.03 7.84 0.15
N GLY A 353 20.00 6.95 -0.03
CA GLY A 353 21.43 7.30 -0.13
C GLY A 353 22.08 7.62 1.23
N ARG A 354 21.34 7.50 2.34
CA ARG A 354 21.83 7.84 3.69
C ARG A 354 22.96 6.90 4.13
N ARG A 355 23.93 7.43 4.90
CA ARG A 355 25.03 6.63 5.47
C ARG A 355 24.50 5.55 6.42
N ALA A 356 23.48 5.87 7.22
CA ALA A 356 22.83 4.92 8.11
C ALA A 356 22.27 3.69 7.36
N GLY A 357 21.82 3.85 6.11
CA GLY A 357 21.28 2.76 5.31
C GLY A 357 22.29 1.64 5.07
N SER A 358 23.57 1.95 4.88
CA SER A 358 24.60 0.91 4.73
C SER A 358 24.80 0.09 6.01
N TRP A 359 24.71 0.72 7.18
CA TRP A 359 24.84 0.04 8.46
C TRP A 359 23.62 -0.84 8.76
N LEU A 360 22.43 -0.32 8.48
CA LEU A 360 21.19 -1.10 8.59
C LEU A 360 21.19 -2.30 7.64
N GLU A 361 21.69 -2.12 6.42
CA GLU A 361 21.82 -3.21 5.45
C GLU A 361 22.84 -4.27 5.90
N ALA A 362 24.00 -3.86 6.43
CA ALA A 362 24.96 -4.79 7.00
C ALA A 362 24.36 -5.59 8.17
N ALA A 363 23.62 -4.92 9.06
CA ALA A 363 22.91 -5.57 10.16
C ALA A 363 21.82 -6.54 9.66
N ARG A 364 21.08 -6.18 8.61
CA ARG A 364 20.09 -7.04 7.95
C ARG A 364 20.72 -8.30 7.36
N LEU A 365 21.82 -8.16 6.62
CA LEU A 365 22.54 -9.30 6.05
C LEU A 365 23.10 -10.22 7.14
N ALA A 366 23.67 -9.65 8.21
CA ALA A 366 24.14 -10.42 9.36
C ALA A 366 23.00 -11.16 10.07
N ALA A 367 21.86 -10.50 10.30
CA ALA A 367 20.68 -11.13 10.88
C ALA A 367 20.11 -12.24 9.99
N THR A 368 20.11 -12.05 8.67
CA THR A 368 19.67 -13.06 7.69
C THR A 368 20.56 -14.30 7.75
N ALA A 369 21.89 -14.12 7.71
CA ALA A 369 22.86 -15.19 7.81
C ALA A 369 22.76 -15.93 9.17
N LEU A 370 22.64 -15.18 10.27
CA LEU A 370 22.49 -15.75 11.62
C LEU A 370 21.21 -16.57 11.74
N ALA A 371 20.07 -16.05 11.28
CA ALA A 371 18.80 -16.77 11.28
C ALA A 371 18.91 -18.08 10.49
N ALA A 372 19.62 -18.06 9.36
CA ALA A 372 19.81 -19.26 8.56
C ALA A 372 20.66 -20.33 9.26
N VAL A 373 21.75 -19.91 9.92
CA VAL A 373 22.63 -20.82 10.68
C VAL A 373 21.91 -21.39 11.90
N VAL A 374 21.25 -20.54 12.70
CA VAL A 374 20.58 -20.95 13.95
C VAL A 374 19.42 -21.91 13.68
N THR A 375 18.67 -21.68 12.61
CA THR A 375 17.51 -22.53 12.27
C THR A 375 17.85 -23.71 11.37
N GLY A 376 19.08 -23.79 10.85
CA GLY A 376 19.47 -24.78 9.83
C GLY A 376 18.73 -24.63 8.49
N GLY A 377 18.03 -23.52 8.26
CA GLY A 377 17.14 -23.30 7.12
C GLY A 377 16.66 -21.85 7.04
N TRP A 378 15.39 -21.61 6.71
CA TRP A 378 14.80 -20.27 6.76
C TRP A 378 13.43 -20.32 7.46
N PHE A 379 13.36 -19.79 8.69
CA PHE A 379 12.13 -19.67 9.51
C PHE A 379 11.21 -20.90 9.45
N GLY A 380 11.70 -22.07 9.84
CA GLY A 380 10.85 -23.26 10.02
C GLY A 380 10.57 -24.08 8.76
N ALA A 381 11.39 -23.95 7.71
CA ALA A 381 11.43 -24.92 6.62
C ALA A 381 11.91 -26.30 7.16
N ALA A 382 10.97 -27.10 7.69
CA ALA A 382 11.23 -28.40 8.33
C ALA A 382 11.88 -29.46 7.40
N ALA A 383 11.96 -29.17 6.11
CA ALA A 383 12.61 -29.98 5.08
C ALA A 383 13.53 -29.12 4.18
N ALA A 384 14.15 -28.07 4.73
CA ALA A 384 15.15 -27.31 3.99
C ALA A 384 16.30 -28.23 3.54
N PRO A 385 16.70 -28.19 2.26
CA PRO A 385 17.89 -28.90 1.81
C PRO A 385 19.10 -28.49 2.67
N PRO A 386 20.02 -29.41 3.03
CA PRO A 386 21.20 -29.10 3.84
C PRO A 386 22.05 -27.95 3.27
N ALA A 387 21.99 -27.73 1.95
CA ALA A 387 22.69 -26.66 1.26
C ALA A 387 22.02 -25.27 1.40
N LEU A 388 20.78 -25.16 1.90
CA LEU A 388 20.03 -23.91 1.94
C LEU A 388 20.66 -22.88 2.87
N ALA A 389 20.97 -23.25 4.11
CA ALA A 389 21.58 -22.32 5.06
C ALA A 389 22.97 -21.83 4.59
N PRO A 390 23.90 -22.71 4.13
CA PRO A 390 25.15 -22.27 3.49
C PRO A 390 24.94 -21.33 2.29
N ALA A 391 23.94 -21.61 1.44
CA ALA A 391 23.62 -20.76 0.29
C ALA A 391 23.13 -19.36 0.72
N ILE A 392 22.28 -19.27 1.74
CA ILE A 392 21.83 -17.98 2.30
C ILE A 392 23.01 -17.19 2.87
N VAL A 393 23.91 -17.85 3.61
CA VAL A 393 25.12 -17.20 4.16
C VAL A 393 26.01 -16.68 3.03
N ALA A 394 26.28 -17.50 2.01
CA ALA A 394 27.07 -17.10 0.85
C ALA A 394 26.45 -15.91 0.11
N LEU A 395 25.13 -15.91 -0.07
CA LEU A 395 24.39 -14.79 -0.66
C LEU A 395 24.52 -13.52 0.18
N CYS A 396 24.46 -13.61 1.51
CA CYS A 396 24.64 -12.47 2.40
C CYS A 396 26.05 -11.89 2.33
N LEU A 397 27.08 -12.75 2.32
CA LEU A 397 28.47 -12.34 2.16
C LEU A 397 28.72 -11.68 0.80
N GLY A 398 28.21 -12.26 -0.28
CA GLY A 398 28.28 -11.68 -1.62
C GLY A 398 27.58 -10.32 -1.70
N SER A 399 26.42 -10.20 -1.06
CA SER A 399 25.67 -8.93 -0.98
C SER A 399 26.43 -7.86 -0.19
N ALA A 400 27.07 -8.24 0.92
CA ALA A 400 27.90 -7.32 1.72
C ALA A 400 29.13 -6.85 0.93
N ALA A 401 29.81 -7.77 0.23
CA ALA A 401 30.95 -7.45 -0.63
C ALA A 401 30.55 -6.50 -1.77
N ALA A 402 29.43 -6.79 -2.46
CA ALA A 402 28.91 -5.95 -3.53
C ALA A 402 28.59 -4.53 -3.03
N LEU A 403 27.92 -4.39 -1.89
CA LEU A 403 27.63 -3.09 -1.29
C LEU A 403 28.91 -2.32 -0.94
N ALA A 404 29.91 -3.00 -0.35
CA ALA A 404 31.20 -2.40 -0.04
C ALA A 404 31.90 -1.90 -1.32
N THR A 405 31.95 -2.71 -2.38
CA THR A 405 32.53 -2.31 -3.68
C THR A 405 31.81 -1.10 -4.29
N ILE A 406 30.47 -1.09 -4.28
CA ILE A 406 29.68 0.06 -4.77
C ILE A 406 30.02 1.33 -3.98
N ARG A 407 30.14 1.23 -2.65
CA ARG A 407 30.47 2.37 -1.79
C ARG A 407 31.92 2.86 -1.97
N LEU A 408 32.86 1.96 -2.24
CA LEU A 408 34.25 2.34 -2.54
C LEU A 408 34.34 3.12 -3.86
N ARG A 409 33.68 2.63 -4.93
CA ARG A 409 33.67 3.28 -6.25
C ARG A 409 32.98 4.65 -6.26
N THR A 410 32.05 4.88 -5.33
CA THR A 410 31.28 6.13 -5.26
C THR A 410 31.90 7.19 -4.35
N ARG A 411 32.97 6.83 -3.61
CA ARG A 411 33.75 7.77 -2.78
C ARG A 411 34.95 8.38 -3.51
N GLN A 412 35.33 7.87 -4.69
CA GLN A 412 36.38 8.49 -5.49
C GLN A 412 35.82 9.77 -6.13
N PRO A 413 36.42 10.95 -5.90
CA PRO A 413 36.04 12.16 -6.61
C PRO A 413 36.33 11.96 -8.11
N ALA A 414 35.40 12.46 -8.94
CA ALA A 414 35.54 12.47 -10.40
C ALA A 414 36.68 13.37 -10.86
#